data_AF-A0A1M5H9P2-F1
#
_entry.id   AF-A0A1M5H9P2-F1
#
_cell.length_a   1.000
_cell.length_b   1.000
_cell.length_c   1.000
_cell.angle_alpha   90.00
_cell.angle_beta   90.00
_cell.angle_gamma   90.00
#
_symmetry.space_group_name_H-M   'P 1'
#
loop_
_entity.id
_entity.type
_entity.pdbx_description
1 polymer ?
#
loop_
_entity_poly.entity_id
_entity_poly.type
_entity_poly.pdbx_seq_one_letter_code
_entity_poly.pdbx_strand_id
1 'polypeptide(L)'
;MSDGQWPVSDEWEMLGVHWHGHVEEVPMAVAKTRKERLVALPDEVLLTPQEVAAWLAGAVKAAAGLPEDANFGDSVSVWVSLASQGESIVTGVRQQCTVAADAVTDTECDCQSEHEKPAVARLGRRRRS
;
A
#
# COMPACT_ATOMS: atom_id res chain seq x y z
N MET A 1 12.18 24.32 -20.81
CA MET A 1 11.30 23.14 -20.84
C MET A 1 11.43 22.54 -19.46
N SER A 2 10.46 22.81 -18.59
CA SER A 2 10.48 22.34 -17.21
C SER A 2 9.45 21.23 -17.13
N ASP A 3 9.93 19.99 -17.07
CA ASP A 3 9.08 18.82 -16.90
C ASP A 3 8.42 18.90 -15.52
N GLY A 4 7.11 19.09 -15.53
CA GLY A 4 6.28 19.21 -14.34
C GLY A 4 6.23 17.88 -13.61
N GLN A 5 7.12 17.69 -12.65
CA GLN A 5 7.02 16.68 -11.61
C GLN A 5 5.85 17.09 -10.69
N TRP A 6 4.62 16.74 -11.06
CA TRP A 6 3.47 16.81 -10.15
C TRP A 6 3.66 15.79 -9.02
N PRO A 7 3.37 16.12 -7.76
CA PRO A 7 3.44 15.17 -6.67
C PRO A 7 2.31 14.15 -6.83
N VAL A 8 2.65 12.95 -7.32
CA VAL A 8 1.73 11.81 -7.49
C VAL A 8 1.23 11.28 -6.13
N SER A 9 1.81 11.74 -5.02
CA SER A 9 1.39 11.43 -3.66
C SER A 9 -0.03 11.90 -3.35
N ASP A 10 -0.50 12.98 -3.98
CA ASP A 10 -1.75 13.64 -3.56
C ASP A 10 -2.99 13.04 -4.27
N GLU A 11 -2.81 12.37 -5.41
CA GLU A 11 -3.94 11.88 -6.21
C GLU A 11 -4.71 10.76 -5.51
N TRP A 12 -4.00 9.82 -4.88
CA TRP A 12 -4.62 8.66 -4.22
C TRP A 12 -5.27 9.03 -2.90
N GLU A 13 -4.67 9.93 -2.14
CA GLU A 13 -5.28 10.51 -0.93
C GLU A 13 -6.54 11.33 -1.29
N MET A 14 -6.51 12.08 -2.40
CA MET A 14 -7.70 12.79 -2.90
C MET A 14 -8.80 11.85 -3.41
N LEU A 15 -8.43 10.69 -3.95
CA LEU A 15 -9.36 9.63 -4.36
C LEU A 15 -9.85 8.77 -3.18
N GLY A 16 -9.30 8.99 -1.97
CA GLY A 16 -9.64 8.23 -0.77
C GLY A 16 -9.27 6.75 -0.89
N VAL A 17 -8.14 6.45 -1.56
CA VAL A 17 -7.63 5.09 -1.75
C VAL A 17 -6.25 4.95 -1.12
N HIS A 18 -6.09 3.89 -0.32
CA HIS A 18 -4.81 3.42 0.20
C HIS A 18 -4.79 1.90 0.21
N TRP A 19 -3.71 1.28 0.69
CA TRP A 19 -3.58 -0.19 0.72
C TRP A 19 -3.25 -0.70 2.12
N HIS A 20 -3.81 -1.87 2.43
CA HIS A 20 -3.53 -2.64 3.62
C HIS A 20 -2.61 -3.82 3.27
N GLY A 21 -1.42 -3.82 3.85
CA GLY A 21 -0.47 -4.92 3.75
C GLY A 21 -0.83 -6.06 4.71
N HIS A 22 -0.82 -7.29 4.22
CA HIS A 22 -0.99 -8.50 5.00
C HIS A 22 0.01 -9.59 4.61
N VAL A 23 0.64 -10.22 5.60
CA VAL A 23 1.53 -11.38 5.43
C VAL A 23 0.90 -12.59 6.09
N GLU A 24 0.77 -13.67 5.32
CA GLU A 24 0.20 -14.93 5.79
C GLU A 24 1.23 -16.05 5.55
N GLU A 25 1.68 -16.71 6.63
CA GLU A 25 2.59 -17.87 6.57
C GLU A 25 1.90 -19.15 6.08
N VAL A 26 1.09 -19.02 5.03
CA VAL A 26 0.39 -20.10 4.38
C VAL A 26 0.40 -19.93 2.85
N PRO A 27 0.28 -21.03 2.08
CA PRO A 27 0.14 -20.95 0.64
C PRO A 27 -1.14 -20.22 0.20
N MET A 28 -1.09 -19.58 -0.96
CA MET A 28 -2.21 -18.82 -1.55
C MET A 28 -3.52 -19.62 -1.67
N ALA A 29 -3.44 -20.94 -1.82
CA ALA A 29 -4.60 -21.82 -1.91
C ALA A 29 -5.44 -21.90 -0.63
N VAL A 30 -4.89 -21.50 0.52
CA VAL A 30 -5.56 -21.50 1.83
C VAL A 30 -5.42 -20.16 2.56
N ALA A 31 -4.85 -19.15 1.90
CA ALA A 31 -4.77 -17.80 2.43
C ALA A 31 -6.17 -17.20 2.57
N LYS A 32 -6.30 -16.25 3.48
CA LYS A 32 -7.54 -15.51 3.71
C LYS A 32 -8.01 -14.84 2.42
N THR A 33 -9.30 -14.64 2.30
CA THR A 33 -9.89 -13.77 1.29
C THR A 33 -9.67 -12.30 1.66
N ARG A 34 -9.77 -11.38 0.68
CA ARG A 34 -9.74 -9.93 0.96
C ARG A 34 -10.73 -9.54 2.06
N LYS A 35 -11.96 -10.05 2.01
CA LYS A 35 -12.99 -9.75 3.01
C LYS A 35 -12.55 -10.16 4.43
N GLU A 36 -11.90 -11.30 4.57
CA GLU A 36 -11.39 -11.76 5.87
C GLU A 36 -10.19 -10.95 6.34
N ARG A 37 -9.32 -10.50 5.41
CA ARG A 37 -8.19 -9.63 5.72
C ARG A 37 -8.63 -8.24 6.20
N LEU A 38 -9.65 -7.65 5.58
CA LEU A 38 -10.15 -6.32 5.96
C LEU A 38 -10.84 -6.26 7.33
N VAL A 39 -11.15 -7.40 7.95
CA VAL A 39 -11.65 -7.44 9.34
C VAL A 39 -10.49 -7.44 10.35
N ALA A 40 -9.27 -7.78 9.92
CA ALA A 40 -8.09 -7.77 10.76
C ALA A 40 -7.35 -6.43 10.66
N LEU A 41 -6.54 -6.12 11.67
CA LEU A 41 -5.58 -5.02 11.56
C LEU A 41 -4.56 -5.36 10.46
N PRO A 42 -4.21 -4.40 9.59
CA PRO A 42 -3.16 -4.60 8.61
C PRO A 42 -1.78 -4.68 9.29
N ASP A 43 -0.85 -5.41 8.66
CA ASP A 43 0.55 -5.41 9.05
C ASP A 43 1.23 -4.08 8.66
N GLU A 44 0.75 -3.43 7.60
CA GLU A 44 1.23 -2.13 7.13
C GLU A 44 0.14 -1.33 6.43
N VAL A 45 0.19 0.00 6.55
CA VAL A 45 -0.69 0.92 5.81
C VAL A 45 0.15 1.68 4.78
N LEU A 46 -0.21 1.54 3.52
CA LEU A 46 0.57 2.01 2.37
C LEU A 46 -0.24 3.05 1.61
N LEU A 47 0.34 4.22 1.35
CA LEU A 47 -0.38 5.39 0.84
C LEU A 47 -0.12 5.63 -0.64
N THR A 48 0.94 5.04 -1.20
CA THR A 48 1.31 5.22 -2.61
C THR A 48 1.60 3.91 -3.33
N PRO A 49 1.42 3.85 -4.67
CA PRO A 49 1.82 2.70 -5.47
C PRO A 49 3.29 2.29 -5.31
N GLN A 50 4.19 3.25 -5.07
CA GLN A 50 5.61 2.99 -4.83
C GLN A 50 5.85 2.32 -3.48
N GLU A 51 5.17 2.77 -2.42
CA GLU A 51 5.22 2.13 -1.11
C GLU A 51 4.68 0.70 -1.19
N VAL A 52 3.57 0.48 -1.92
CA VAL A 52 3.03 -0.87 -2.17
C VAL A 52 4.08 -1.78 -2.79
N ALA A 53 4.71 -1.36 -3.87
CA ALA A 53 5.70 -2.18 -4.55
C ALA A 53 6.96 -2.43 -3.69
N ALA A 54 7.42 -1.42 -2.94
CA ALA A 54 8.57 -1.56 -2.05
C ALA A 54 8.29 -2.52 -0.89
N TRP A 55 7.11 -2.40 -0.27
CA TRP A 55 6.67 -3.27 0.82
C TRP A 55 6.51 -4.72 0.36
N LEU A 56 5.84 -4.95 -0.79
CA LEU A 56 5.71 -6.28 -1.40
C LEU A 56 7.08 -6.91 -1.68
N ALA A 57 8.03 -6.14 -2.22
CA ALA A 57 9.39 -6.63 -2.47
C ALA A 57 10.08 -7.04 -1.17
N GLY A 58 10.00 -6.22 -0.12
CA GLY A 58 10.57 -6.52 1.19
C GLY A 58 9.97 -7.78 1.82
N ALA A 59 8.64 -7.87 1.85
CA ALA A 59 7.91 -9.00 2.43
C ALA A 59 8.22 -10.31 1.69
N VAL A 60 8.23 -10.31 0.35
CA VAL A 60 8.55 -11.50 -0.45
C VAL A 60 10.01 -11.92 -0.26
N LYS A 61 10.97 -10.98 -0.22
CA LYS A 61 12.38 -11.28 0.04
C LYS A 61 12.57 -11.91 1.42
N ALA A 62 11.95 -11.32 2.44
CA ALA A 62 12.00 -11.83 3.80
C ALA A 62 11.42 -13.25 3.88
N ALA A 63 10.25 -13.48 3.29
CA ALA A 63 9.61 -14.80 3.25
C ALA A 63 10.44 -15.85 2.48
N ALA A 64 11.14 -15.44 1.42
CA ALA A 64 11.99 -16.32 0.62
C ALA A 64 13.40 -16.52 1.21
N GLY A 65 13.76 -15.83 2.30
CA GLY A 65 15.12 -15.83 2.84
C GLY A 65 16.16 -15.24 1.89
N LEU A 66 15.75 -14.29 1.03
CA LEU A 66 16.62 -13.63 0.06
C LEU A 66 17.29 -12.39 0.68
N PRO A 67 18.49 -12.02 0.21
CA PRO A 67 19.15 -10.80 0.64
C PRO A 67 18.38 -9.55 0.17
N GLU A 68 18.59 -8.43 0.87
CA GLU A 68 17.90 -7.16 0.59
C GLU A 68 18.16 -6.64 -0.84
N ASP A 69 19.34 -6.94 -1.41
CA ASP A 69 19.77 -6.52 -2.75
C ASP A 69 19.25 -7.43 -3.89
N ALA A 70 18.48 -8.47 -3.57
CA ALA A 70 17.86 -9.32 -4.59
C ALA A 70 17.02 -8.47 -5.56
N ASN A 71 17.21 -8.70 -6.87
CA ASN A 71 16.59 -7.87 -7.90
C ASN A 71 15.16 -8.33 -8.21
N PHE A 72 14.20 -7.44 -8.00
CA PHE A 72 12.76 -7.62 -8.28
C PHE A 72 12.25 -6.59 -9.30
N GLY A 73 13.11 -5.94 -10.09
CA GLY A 73 12.77 -4.79 -10.94
C GLY A 73 11.53 -4.99 -11.83
N ASP A 74 11.40 -6.15 -12.46
CA ASP A 74 10.24 -6.48 -13.29
C ASP A 74 8.96 -6.62 -12.46
N SER A 75 9.04 -7.30 -11.30
CA SER A 75 7.91 -7.49 -10.38
C SER A 75 7.47 -6.16 -9.76
N VAL A 76 8.43 -5.34 -9.34
CA VAL A 76 8.20 -3.99 -8.81
C VAL A 76 7.48 -3.14 -9.84
N SER A 77 7.92 -3.17 -11.10
CA SER A 77 7.27 -2.41 -12.17
C SER A 77 5.81 -2.84 -12.40
N VAL A 78 5.54 -4.15 -12.34
CA VAL A 78 4.17 -4.69 -12.41
C VAL A 78 3.34 -4.26 -11.20
N TRP A 79 3.88 -4.34 -9.98
CA TRP A 79 3.14 -3.97 -8.77
C TRP A 79 2.83 -2.48 -8.71
N VAL A 80 3.77 -1.61 -9.11
CA VAL A 80 3.50 -0.18 -9.26
C VAL A 80 2.37 0.03 -10.25
N SER A 81 2.42 -0.62 -11.42
CA SER A 81 1.38 -0.45 -12.44
C SER A 81 -0.01 -0.89 -11.95
N LEU A 82 -0.11 -1.99 -11.21
CA LEU A 82 -1.37 -2.47 -10.64
C LEU A 82 -1.88 -1.53 -9.53
N ALA A 83 -1.03 -1.15 -8.58
CA ALA A 83 -1.41 -0.23 -7.52
C ALA A 83 -1.77 1.16 -8.08
N SER A 84 -1.11 1.64 -9.13
CA SER A 84 -1.51 2.87 -9.84
C SER A 84 -2.86 2.77 -10.57
N GLN A 85 -3.53 1.61 -10.56
CA GLN A 85 -4.90 1.44 -11.04
C GLN A 85 -5.90 1.28 -9.88
N GLY A 86 -5.45 1.39 -8.63
CA GLY A 86 -6.30 1.13 -7.46
C GLY A 86 -6.52 -0.37 -7.18
N GLU A 87 -5.70 -1.25 -7.76
CA GLU A 87 -5.90 -2.69 -7.64
C GLU A 87 -5.36 -3.27 -6.33
N SER A 88 -6.02 -4.34 -5.87
CA SER A 88 -5.48 -5.21 -4.82
C SER A 88 -4.50 -6.20 -5.43
N ILE A 89 -3.38 -6.44 -4.75
CA ILE A 89 -2.30 -7.31 -5.25
C ILE A 89 -2.12 -8.47 -4.28
N VAL A 90 -2.13 -9.70 -4.80
CA VAL A 90 -1.80 -10.91 -4.02
C VAL A 90 -0.64 -11.62 -4.70
N THR A 91 0.43 -11.85 -3.96
CA THR A 91 1.66 -12.50 -4.41
C THR A 91 2.22 -13.38 -3.29
N GLY A 92 3.42 -13.93 -3.45
CA GLY A 92 4.10 -14.64 -2.37
C GLY A 92 5.10 -15.67 -2.85
N VAL A 93 5.51 -16.54 -1.92
CA VAL A 93 6.44 -17.63 -2.17
C VAL A 93 5.66 -18.93 -2.22
N ARG A 94 5.81 -19.66 -3.33
CA ARG A 94 5.05 -20.89 -3.60
C ARG A 94 5.13 -21.85 -2.42
N GLN A 95 3.96 -22.30 -1.94
CA GLN A 95 3.81 -23.23 -0.80
C GLN A 95 4.31 -22.72 0.56
N GLN A 96 4.69 -21.45 0.70
CA GLN A 96 5.25 -20.93 1.95
C GLN A 96 4.47 -19.74 2.50
N CYS A 97 4.34 -18.69 1.70
CA CYS A 97 3.83 -17.41 2.18
C CYS A 97 2.95 -16.75 1.11
N THR A 98 1.90 -16.09 1.57
CA THR A 98 1.05 -15.20 0.77
C THR A 98 1.20 -13.79 1.32
N VAL A 99 1.47 -12.85 0.43
CA VAL A 99 1.56 -11.43 0.74
C VAL A 99 0.49 -10.72 -0.06
N ALA A 100 -0.36 -9.96 0.62
CA ALA A 100 -1.44 -9.20 -0.01
C ALA A 100 -1.28 -7.71 0.31
N ALA A 101 -1.51 -6.87 -0.70
CA ALA A 101 -1.74 -5.44 -0.55
C ALA A 101 -3.16 -5.16 -1.04
N ASP A 102 -4.13 -5.12 -0.13
CA ASP A 102 -5.54 -4.91 -0.47
C ASP A 102 -5.82 -3.42 -0.58
N ALA A 103 -6.21 -2.96 -1.78
CA ALA A 103 -6.69 -1.59 -1.98
C ALA A 103 -7.96 -1.39 -1.18
N VAL A 104 -8.07 -0.29 -0.46
CA VAL A 104 -9.19 0.04 0.41
C VAL A 104 -9.59 1.48 0.17
N THR A 105 -10.89 1.73 0.26
CA THR A 105 -11.43 3.09 0.24
C THR A 105 -11.73 3.57 1.66
N ASP A 106 -11.91 4.88 1.82
CA ASP A 106 -12.37 5.49 3.08
C ASP A 106 -13.67 4.87 3.63
N THR A 107 -14.48 4.24 2.78
CA THR A 107 -15.73 3.57 3.21
C THR A 107 -15.53 2.12 3.66
N GLU A 108 -14.40 1.52 3.29
CA GLU A 108 -14.03 0.15 3.66
C GLU A 108 -13.06 0.11 4.85
N CYS A 109 -12.51 1.26 5.26
CA CYS A 109 -11.57 1.36 6.37
C CYS A 109 -11.85 2.52 7.33
N ASP A 110 -11.94 2.23 8.63
CA ASP A 110 -11.99 3.24 9.69
C ASP A 110 -10.60 3.73 10.13
N CYS A 111 -9.51 3.27 9.51
CA CYS A 111 -8.12 3.60 9.88
C CYS A 111 -7.78 5.10 9.84
N GLN A 112 -8.50 5.90 9.02
CA GLN A 112 -8.37 7.36 9.01
C GLN A 112 -8.96 8.06 10.24
N SER A 113 -9.69 7.35 11.10
CA SER A 113 -10.21 7.90 12.35
C SER A 113 -9.21 7.81 13.51
N GLU A 114 -8.21 6.92 13.44
CA GLU A 114 -7.22 6.71 14.51
C GLU A 114 -5.78 7.12 14.14
N HIS A 115 -5.44 7.29 12.84
CA HIS A 115 -4.19 7.93 12.46
C HIS A 115 -4.38 9.44 12.48
N GLU A 116 -3.93 10.09 13.57
CA GLU A 116 -3.91 11.55 13.72
C GLU A 116 -3.39 12.19 12.43
N LYS A 117 -4.31 12.81 11.67
CA LYS A 117 -3.98 13.73 10.59
C LYS A 117 -2.93 14.69 11.13
N PRO A 118 -1.74 14.86 10.51
CA PRO A 118 -0.82 15.88 10.96
C PRO A 118 -1.61 17.19 10.94
N ALA A 119 -1.65 17.87 12.08
CA ALA A 119 -2.33 19.13 12.22
C ALA A 119 -1.67 20.11 11.23
N VAL A 120 -2.21 20.18 10.01
CA VAL A 120 -1.85 21.23 9.07
C VAL A 120 -2.39 22.48 9.73
N ALA A 121 -1.48 23.17 10.42
CA ALA A 121 -1.72 24.45 11.03
C ALA A 121 -2.41 25.31 9.95
N ARG A 122 -3.68 25.65 10.19
CA ARG A 122 -4.42 26.65 9.43
C ARG A 122 -3.75 28.00 9.69
N LEU A 123 -2.56 28.19 9.12
CA LEU A 123 -1.83 29.43 9.13
C LEU A 123 -2.48 30.35 8.10
N GLY A 124 -3.39 31.17 8.62
CA GLY A 124 -3.39 32.58 8.30
C GLY A 124 -4.09 33.00 7.01
N ARG A 125 -5.42 33.03 7.04
CA ARG A 125 -6.16 34.11 6.36
C ARG A 125 -6.71 35.09 7.40
N ARG A 126 -5.80 35.89 7.99
CA ARG A 126 -6.20 37.15 8.63
C ARG A 126 -6.73 38.07 7.53
N ARG A 127 -8.06 38.11 7.35
CA ARG A 127 -8.73 39.28 6.76
C ARG A 127 -8.51 40.42 7.74
N ARG A 128 -7.71 41.41 7.35
CA ARG A 128 -7.81 42.76 7.92
C ARG A 128 -8.81 43.53 7.07
N SER A 129 -9.90 43.90 7.71
CA SER A 129 -10.71 45.08 7.44
C SER A 129 -9.88 46.34 7.38
#